data_AF-A0A498MDI6-F1
#
_entry.id   AF-A0A498MDI6-F1
#
_cell.length_a   1.000
_cell.length_b   1.000
_cell.length_c   1.000
_cell.angle_alpha   90.00
_cell.angle_beta   90.00
_cell.angle_gamma   90.00
#
_symmetry.space_group_name_H-M   'P 1'
#
loop_
_entity.id
_entity.type
_entity.pdbx_description
1 polymer ?
#
loop_
_entity_poly.entity_id
_entity_poly.type
_entity_poly.pdbx_seq_one_letter_code
_entity_poly.pdbx_strand_id
1 'polypeptide(L)'
;MEEERRSPQRPASQQEQDINETAGSPVHTPRISRAGSAALRHAHAHEDQGNSKVISESKKQVPVLDKEKNIAFLLKELDSLRDLNKKLQDKLALKEKELETKLLDSQLQETELEAHASERAAVEEIYKAQRERDQAVMARLRLANEERDEALLRAKKLQEATLEYVPFKPLPKQTISSDLEELLNRVNSADSALAIEQSGAAIIEQIQRARERRSQITSEEMKAVIEERDTALTRLEEELQEAQRERDKALLHSHTLEEELQTLRSVLKHQSDETSPDIPATSSQSQSQIQPLLHRLQQLTSEFQSAQTQLCLTQEREREANEKVQRLERLVEVLRKKVGTGSVRKVI
;
A
#
# COMPACT_ATOMS: atom_id res chain seq x y z
N MET A 1 3.66 54.28 -35.32
CA MET A 1 2.91 54.30 -34.05
C MET A 1 3.18 52.95 -33.41
N GLU A 2 4.39 52.74 -32.87
CA GLU A 2 4.80 53.13 -31.50
C GLU A 2 3.97 52.35 -30.47
N GLU A 3 4.58 51.31 -29.90
CA GLU A 3 5.02 51.25 -28.48
C GLU A 3 3.82 51.34 -27.52
N GLU A 4 3.60 50.38 -26.63
CA GLU A 4 4.28 50.46 -25.34
C GLU A 4 4.39 49.09 -24.64
N ARG A 5 5.63 48.75 -24.28
CA ARG A 5 5.97 47.77 -23.25
C ARG A 5 5.59 48.33 -21.88
N ARG A 6 5.11 47.50 -20.95
CA ARG A 6 5.46 47.58 -19.52
C ARG A 6 4.94 46.38 -18.72
N SER A 7 5.85 45.50 -18.33
CA SER A 7 5.89 44.97 -16.96
C SER A 7 6.76 45.92 -16.12
N PRO A 8 6.66 45.96 -14.77
CA PRO A 8 7.53 45.06 -13.98
C PRO A 8 7.05 44.67 -12.56
N GLN A 9 7.64 43.56 -12.03
CA GLN A 9 8.12 43.35 -10.62
C GLN A 9 7.11 43.38 -9.44
N ARG A 10 7.17 42.56 -8.35
CA ARG A 10 8.05 41.48 -7.82
C ARG A 10 7.35 40.91 -6.52
N PRO A 11 8.00 40.16 -5.58
CA PRO A 11 7.58 38.83 -5.11
C PRO A 11 7.07 38.76 -3.64
N ALA A 12 6.56 37.61 -3.22
CA ALA A 12 6.38 37.24 -1.80
C ALA A 12 6.63 35.71 -1.69
N SER A 13 7.84 35.31 -1.31
CA SER A 13 8.31 35.02 0.06
C SER A 13 7.80 33.67 0.59
N GLN A 14 8.74 32.72 0.60
CA GLN A 14 8.76 31.48 1.35
C GLN A 14 8.45 31.77 2.83
N GLN A 15 7.68 30.89 3.46
CA GLN A 15 7.61 30.79 4.90
C GLN A 15 7.72 29.31 5.27
N GLU A 16 8.96 28.89 5.51
CA GLU A 16 9.29 27.78 6.37
C GLU A 16 8.80 28.11 7.78
N GLN A 17 8.03 27.21 8.39
CA GLN A 17 7.87 27.16 9.82
C GLN A 17 8.04 25.72 10.26
N ASP A 18 9.27 25.44 10.70
CA ASP A 18 9.58 24.46 11.72
C ASP A 18 8.78 24.79 12.99
N ILE A 19 8.05 23.81 13.51
CA ILE A 19 7.71 23.75 14.93
C ILE A 19 7.49 22.30 15.37
N ASN A 20 8.51 21.83 16.10
CA ASN A 20 8.49 20.93 17.25
C ASN A 20 7.77 19.58 17.18
N GLU A 21 8.63 18.56 17.25
CA GLU A 21 8.46 17.34 18.05
C GLU A 21 7.63 17.57 19.33
N THR A 22 6.65 16.71 19.56
CA THR A 22 6.30 16.29 20.92
C THR A 22 5.88 14.83 20.90
N ALA A 23 6.53 14.10 21.80
CA ALA A 23 6.46 12.68 22.06
C ALA A 23 5.05 12.10 22.24
N GLY A 24 4.84 10.94 21.62
CA GLY A 24 4.62 9.66 22.31
C GLY A 24 3.35 9.47 23.15
N SER A 25 2.50 8.52 22.75
CA SER A 25 2.20 7.33 23.55
C SER A 25 1.16 6.41 22.89
N PRO A 26 1.08 5.14 23.32
CA PRO A 26 0.82 4.03 22.42
C PRO A 26 -0.61 3.50 22.51
N VAL A 27 -1.14 3.08 21.37
CA VAL A 27 -2.41 2.36 21.27
C VAL A 27 -2.16 0.87 21.50
N HIS A 28 -2.92 0.30 22.43
CA HIS A 28 -2.86 -1.10 22.82
C HIS A 28 -4.19 -1.74 22.42
N THR A 29 -4.22 -2.47 21.29
CA THR A 29 -5.36 -3.33 20.98
C THR A 29 -5.25 -4.67 21.73
N PRO A 30 -6.36 -5.19 22.28
CA PRO A 30 -6.37 -6.46 23.00
C PRO A 30 -6.57 -7.64 22.06
N ARG A 31 -5.67 -8.63 22.14
CA ARG A 31 -5.86 -9.94 21.51
C ARG A 31 -6.85 -10.78 22.33
N ILE A 32 -7.92 -11.17 21.65
CA ILE A 32 -8.90 -12.17 22.05
C ILE A 32 -8.19 -13.53 22.27
N SER A 33 -8.30 -14.07 23.47
CA SER A 33 -8.10 -15.50 23.74
C SER A 33 -9.27 -16.02 24.55
N ARG A 34 -10.14 -16.72 23.82
CA ARG A 34 -11.24 -17.57 24.26
C ARG A 34 -10.69 -18.76 25.04
N ALA A 35 -11.06 -18.90 26.31
CA ALA A 35 -11.06 -20.16 27.03
C ALA A 35 -12.23 -20.16 28.02
N GLY A 36 -13.11 -21.15 27.87
CA GLY A 36 -14.42 -21.20 28.52
C GLY A 36 -14.34 -21.45 30.02
N SER A 37 -15.16 -20.72 30.76
CA SER A 37 -15.51 -21.01 32.14
C SER A 37 -16.80 -21.83 32.16
N ALA A 38 -16.74 -23.04 32.73
CA ALA A 38 -17.93 -23.70 33.25
C ALA A 38 -17.54 -24.56 34.47
N ALA A 39 -18.35 -24.39 35.51
CA ALA A 39 -18.50 -25.25 36.69
C ALA A 39 -17.42 -25.15 37.81
N LEU A 40 -17.68 -24.26 38.77
CA LEU A 40 -17.32 -24.49 40.17
C LEU A 40 -18.60 -24.74 40.96
N ARG A 41 -18.84 -26.02 41.26
CA ARG A 41 -19.87 -26.48 42.19
C ARG A 41 -19.28 -26.43 43.59
N HIS A 42 -19.99 -25.76 44.50
CA HIS A 42 -19.84 -25.89 45.93
C HIS A 42 -20.27 -27.30 46.38
N ALA A 43 -19.37 -28.05 47.04
CA ALA A 43 -19.71 -29.09 48.00
C ALA A 43 -18.46 -29.57 48.76
N HIS A 44 -18.37 -29.25 50.05
CA HIS A 44 -17.84 -30.06 51.15
C HIS A 44 -17.86 -29.18 52.41
N ALA A 45 -18.75 -29.34 53.38
CA ALA A 45 -18.94 -30.49 54.28
C ALA A 45 -17.64 -30.87 54.99
N HIS A 46 -17.42 -30.30 56.17
CA HIS A 46 -16.72 -30.98 57.26
C HIS A 46 -17.38 -30.61 58.59
N GLU A 47 -18.04 -31.62 59.15
CA GLU A 47 -18.56 -31.65 60.50
C GLU A 47 -17.42 -31.84 61.52
N ASP A 48 -17.66 -31.27 62.69
CA ASP A 48 -17.49 -31.86 64.02
C ASP A 48 -16.09 -32.38 64.45
N GLN A 49 -15.47 -31.60 65.34
CA GLN A 49 -14.50 -32.12 66.31
C GLN A 49 -14.97 -31.71 67.72
N GLY A 50 -15.70 -32.64 68.35
CA GLY A 50 -16.02 -32.63 69.76
C GLY A 50 -14.75 -32.70 70.62
N ASN A 51 -14.52 -31.64 71.38
CA ASN A 51 -13.43 -31.52 72.34
C ASN A 51 -13.93 -31.98 73.73
N SER A 52 -13.56 -33.18 74.17
CA SER A 52 -13.76 -33.63 75.56
C SER A 52 -12.51 -33.36 76.38
N LYS A 53 -12.55 -32.31 77.22
CA LYS A 53 -11.67 -32.22 78.38
C LYS A 53 -12.39 -31.57 79.55
N VAL A 54 -12.83 -32.45 80.45
CA VAL A 54 -13.36 -32.17 81.78
C VAL A 54 -12.30 -31.40 82.56
N ILE A 55 -12.59 -30.16 82.96
CA ILE A 55 -11.88 -29.45 84.02
C ILE A 55 -12.89 -29.15 85.11
N SER A 56 -12.65 -29.79 86.24
CA SER A 56 -13.38 -29.77 87.48
C SER A 56 -13.38 -28.40 88.14
N GLU A 57 -14.48 -28.18 88.87
CA GLU A 57 -14.88 -26.99 89.57
C GLU A 57 -13.80 -26.37 90.46
N SER A 58 -13.69 -25.05 90.39
CA SER A 58 -13.25 -24.23 91.51
C SER A 58 -14.12 -22.99 91.59
N LYS A 59 -15.05 -23.04 92.55
CA LYS A 59 -15.87 -21.93 93.05
C LYS A 59 -15.06 -20.64 93.20
N LYS A 60 -15.30 -19.68 92.31
CA LYS A 60 -15.26 -18.24 92.58
C LYS A 60 -16.29 -17.56 91.68
N GLN A 61 -17.41 -17.12 92.26
CA GLN A 61 -18.33 -16.20 91.58
C GLN A 61 -17.57 -14.90 91.26
N VAL A 62 -17.35 -14.67 89.97
CA VAL A 62 -16.89 -13.41 89.37
C VAL A 62 -18.10 -12.83 88.62
N PRO A 63 -18.36 -11.51 88.65
CA PRO A 63 -19.70 -10.96 88.40
C PRO A 63 -20.18 -11.30 86.98
N VAL A 64 -21.32 -11.99 86.86
CA VAL A 64 -21.96 -12.33 85.58
C VAL A 64 -22.22 -11.07 84.72
N LEU A 65 -22.48 -9.94 85.39
CA LEU A 65 -22.68 -8.62 84.78
C LEU A 65 -21.45 -8.08 84.01
N ASP A 66 -20.22 -8.43 84.39
CA ASP A 66 -19.02 -7.93 83.69
C ASP A 66 -18.74 -8.72 82.40
N LYS A 67 -19.15 -9.98 82.35
CA LYS A 67 -19.10 -10.79 81.13
C LYS A 67 -20.16 -10.34 80.12
N GLU A 68 -21.37 -10.06 80.59
CA GLU A 68 -22.48 -9.54 79.75
C GLU A 68 -22.15 -8.19 79.14
N LYS A 69 -21.53 -7.27 79.90
CA LYS A 69 -21.05 -6.00 79.36
C LYS A 69 -19.97 -6.19 78.29
N ASN A 70 -19.02 -7.09 78.52
CA ASN A 70 -17.97 -7.40 77.54
C ASN A 70 -18.57 -8.00 76.25
N ILE A 71 -19.53 -8.91 76.38
CA ILE A 71 -20.30 -9.45 75.25
C ILE A 71 -21.02 -8.33 74.49
N ALA A 72 -21.66 -7.39 75.17
CA ALA A 72 -22.34 -6.26 74.54
C ALA A 72 -21.37 -5.31 73.79
N PHE A 73 -20.19 -5.04 74.35
CA PHE A 73 -19.16 -4.25 73.67
C PHE A 73 -18.65 -4.94 72.41
N LEU A 74 -18.36 -6.24 72.48
CA LEU A 74 -17.93 -7.04 71.33
C LEU A 74 -19.00 -7.09 70.24
N LEU A 75 -20.29 -7.22 70.59
CA LEU A 75 -21.38 -7.16 69.61
C LEU A 75 -21.48 -5.80 68.93
N LYS A 76 -21.35 -4.70 69.69
CA LYS A 76 -21.35 -3.35 69.14
C LYS A 76 -20.16 -3.10 68.21
N GLU A 77 -18.99 -3.61 68.57
CA GLU A 77 -17.80 -3.55 67.72
C GLU A 77 -17.99 -4.37 66.44
N LEU A 78 -18.57 -5.57 66.55
CA LEU A 78 -18.90 -6.43 65.41
C LEU A 78 -19.92 -5.75 64.48
N ASP A 79 -20.96 -5.12 65.02
CA ASP A 79 -21.92 -4.35 64.23
C ASP A 79 -21.26 -3.14 63.55
N SER A 80 -20.36 -2.43 64.23
CA SER A 80 -19.58 -1.34 63.61
C SER A 80 -18.67 -1.82 62.48
N LEU A 81 -18.09 -3.02 62.61
CA LEU A 81 -17.28 -3.66 61.58
C LEU A 81 -18.13 -4.13 60.39
N ARG A 82 -19.34 -4.64 60.63
CA ARG A 82 -20.32 -4.98 59.57
C ARG A 82 -20.73 -3.76 58.78
N ASP A 83 -21.05 -2.66 59.45
CA ASP A 83 -21.40 -1.39 58.81
C ASP A 83 -20.23 -0.83 57.98
N LEU A 84 -19.01 -0.91 58.50
CA LEU A 84 -17.82 -0.49 57.78
C LEU A 84 -17.57 -1.37 56.55
N ASN A 85 -17.68 -2.70 56.70
CA ASN A 85 -17.50 -3.64 55.58
C ASN A 85 -18.53 -3.40 54.48
N LYS A 86 -19.81 -3.19 54.84
CA LYS A 86 -20.86 -2.82 53.90
C LYS A 86 -20.55 -1.52 53.16
N LYS A 87 -20.12 -0.47 53.88
CA LYS A 87 -19.69 0.80 53.26
C LYS A 87 -18.50 0.62 52.32
N LEU A 88 -17.57 -0.27 52.63
CA LEU A 88 -16.43 -0.58 51.77
C LEU A 88 -16.87 -1.35 50.52
N GLN A 89 -17.79 -2.31 50.65
CA GLN A 89 -18.38 -3.02 49.51
C GLN A 89 -19.15 -2.06 48.59
N ASP A 90 -19.96 -1.15 49.14
CA ASP A 90 -20.69 -0.16 48.34
C ASP A 90 -19.73 0.79 47.59
N LYS A 91 -18.64 1.22 48.25
CA LYS A 91 -17.59 2.02 47.62
C LYS A 91 -16.85 1.26 46.53
N LEU A 92 -16.56 -0.02 46.76
CA LEU A 92 -15.91 -0.88 45.76
C LEU A 92 -16.81 -1.00 44.52
N ALA A 93 -18.08 -1.34 44.69
CA ALA A 93 -19.04 -1.46 43.60
C ALA A 93 -19.22 -0.15 42.83
N LEU A 94 -19.19 0.99 43.51
CA LEU A 94 -19.25 2.31 42.85
C LEU A 94 -17.98 2.59 42.05
N LYS A 95 -16.80 2.25 42.58
CA LYS A 95 -15.52 2.39 41.87
C LYS A 95 -15.41 1.44 40.67
N GLU A 96 -15.93 0.22 40.77
CA GLU A 96 -16.01 -0.73 39.66
C GLU A 96 -16.87 -0.17 38.52
N LYS A 97 -18.04 0.40 38.83
CA LYS A 97 -18.88 1.07 37.83
C LYS A 97 -18.21 2.28 37.21
N GLU A 98 -17.55 3.13 38.00
CA GLU A 98 -16.79 4.28 37.47
C GLU A 98 -15.64 3.84 36.55
N LEU A 99 -14.98 2.72 36.84
CA LEU A 99 -13.94 2.17 35.99
C LEU A 99 -14.52 1.61 34.68
N GLU A 100 -15.64 0.89 34.75
CA GLU A 100 -16.33 0.37 33.57
C GLU A 100 -16.80 1.49 32.64
N THR A 101 -17.38 2.57 33.18
CA THR A 101 -17.77 3.74 32.38
C THR A 101 -16.57 4.39 31.70
N LYS A 102 -15.45 4.58 32.42
CA LYS A 102 -14.23 5.18 31.85
C LYS A 102 -13.62 4.32 30.76
N LEU A 103 -13.71 3.00 30.91
CA LEU A 103 -13.21 2.05 29.92
C LEU A 103 -14.03 2.12 28.63
N LEU A 104 -15.37 2.16 28.75
CA LEU A 104 -16.26 2.37 27.61
C LEU A 104 -16.02 3.72 26.93
N ASP A 105 -15.90 4.80 27.70
CA ASP A 105 -15.63 6.14 27.15
C ASP A 105 -14.29 6.17 26.40
N SER A 106 -13.26 5.52 26.94
CA SER A 106 -11.94 5.44 26.28
C SER A 106 -12.00 4.64 24.97
N GLN A 107 -12.75 3.54 24.94
CA GLN A 107 -12.95 2.75 23.72
C GLN A 107 -13.73 3.55 22.67
N LEU A 108 -14.77 4.27 23.06
CA LEU A 108 -15.51 5.13 22.14
C LEU A 108 -14.59 6.20 21.54
N GLN A 109 -13.79 6.88 22.37
CA GLN A 109 -12.84 7.89 21.90
C GLN A 109 -11.79 7.30 20.94
N GLU A 110 -11.28 6.10 21.21
CA GLU A 110 -10.35 5.40 20.32
C GLU A 110 -11.00 5.11 18.95
N THR A 111 -12.23 4.59 18.95
CA THR A 111 -12.96 4.32 17.69
C THR A 111 -13.28 5.58 16.90
N GLU A 112 -13.61 6.69 17.57
CA GLU A 112 -13.85 7.98 16.91
C GLU A 112 -12.58 8.54 16.26
N LEU A 113 -11.44 8.41 16.93
CA LEU A 113 -10.15 8.84 16.38
C LEU A 113 -9.73 7.98 15.19
N GLU A 114 -9.93 6.67 15.24
CA GLU A 114 -9.67 5.75 14.12
C GLU A 114 -10.57 6.07 12.93
N ALA A 115 -11.87 6.26 13.15
CA ALA A 115 -12.82 6.62 12.10
C ALA A 115 -12.41 7.93 11.42
N HIS A 116 -12.12 8.97 12.19
CA HIS A 116 -11.70 10.26 11.65
C HIS A 116 -10.33 10.21 10.94
N ALA A 117 -9.39 9.38 11.41
CA ALA A 117 -8.14 9.14 10.70
C ALA A 117 -8.38 8.45 9.34
N SER A 118 -9.28 7.46 9.31
CA SER A 118 -9.65 6.78 8.06
C SER A 118 -10.37 7.70 7.07
N GLU A 119 -11.23 8.60 7.56
CA GLU A 119 -11.90 9.61 6.74
C GLU A 119 -10.89 10.57 6.11
N ARG A 120 -9.92 11.07 6.89
CA ARG A 120 -8.85 11.95 6.37
C ARG A 120 -8.03 11.26 5.29
N ALA A 121 -7.61 10.01 5.53
CA ALA A 121 -6.85 9.25 4.55
C ALA A 121 -7.64 9.06 3.24
N ALA A 122 -8.93 8.70 3.32
CA ALA A 122 -9.79 8.54 2.16
C ALA A 122 -9.96 9.86 1.37
N VAL A 123 -10.12 10.99 2.06
CA VAL A 123 -10.21 12.31 1.43
C VAL A 123 -8.91 12.66 0.70
N GLU A 124 -7.75 12.46 1.33
CA GLU A 124 -6.44 12.71 0.71
C GLU A 124 -6.23 11.86 -0.56
N GLU A 125 -6.60 10.58 -0.53
CA GLU A 125 -6.55 9.70 -1.71
C GLU A 125 -7.44 10.20 -2.84
N ILE A 126 -8.68 10.64 -2.54
CA ILE A 126 -9.59 11.21 -3.54
C ILE A 126 -8.97 12.46 -4.16
N TYR A 127 -8.39 13.36 -3.36
CA TYR A 127 -7.71 14.56 -3.87
C TYR A 127 -6.51 14.23 -4.75
N LYS A 128 -5.72 13.22 -4.38
CA LYS A 128 -4.58 12.75 -5.18
C LYS A 128 -5.05 12.17 -6.52
N ALA A 129 -6.02 11.26 -6.49
CA ALA A 129 -6.60 10.65 -7.69
C ALA A 129 -7.25 11.70 -8.62
N GLN A 130 -7.88 12.73 -8.04
CA GLN A 130 -8.42 13.87 -8.79
C GLN A 130 -7.30 14.62 -9.53
N ARG A 131 -6.22 14.96 -8.84
CA ARG A 131 -5.07 15.67 -9.43
C ARG A 131 -4.43 14.86 -10.56
N GLU A 132 -4.22 13.57 -10.35
CA GLU A 132 -3.65 12.67 -11.35
C GLU A 132 -4.54 12.58 -12.60
N ARG A 133 -5.86 12.48 -12.41
CA ARG A 133 -6.82 12.49 -13.51
C ARG A 133 -6.77 13.80 -14.30
N ASP A 134 -6.75 14.94 -13.62
CA ASP A 134 -6.71 16.25 -14.27
C ASP A 134 -5.39 16.43 -15.03
N GLN A 135 -4.27 15.96 -14.47
CA GLN A 135 -2.98 15.93 -15.15
C GLN A 135 -3.00 15.04 -16.40
N ALA A 136 -3.60 13.85 -16.31
CA ALA A 136 -3.74 12.94 -17.45
C ALA A 136 -4.63 13.52 -18.56
N VAL A 137 -5.72 14.18 -18.19
CA VAL A 137 -6.59 14.88 -19.15
C VAL A 137 -5.83 16.02 -19.84
N MET A 138 -5.10 16.84 -19.09
CA MET A 138 -4.28 17.91 -19.66
C MET A 138 -3.17 17.39 -20.57
N ALA A 139 -2.54 16.27 -20.22
CA ALA A 139 -1.54 15.62 -21.07
C ALA A 139 -2.14 15.13 -22.39
N ARG A 140 -3.30 14.46 -22.33
CA ARG A 140 -4.03 14.02 -23.54
C ARG A 140 -4.44 15.18 -24.43
N LEU A 141 -4.92 16.28 -23.84
CA LEU A 141 -5.29 17.47 -24.60
C LEU A 141 -4.07 18.12 -25.29
N ARG A 142 -2.91 18.14 -24.63
CA ARG A 142 -1.66 18.63 -25.26
C ARG A 142 -1.26 17.75 -26.44
N LEU A 143 -1.23 16.44 -26.26
CA LEU A 143 -0.92 15.50 -27.34
C LEU A 143 -1.88 15.65 -28.53
N ALA A 144 -3.18 15.73 -28.28
CA ALA A 144 -4.17 15.93 -29.34
C ALA A 144 -3.96 17.27 -30.10
N ASN A 145 -3.52 18.31 -29.40
CA ASN A 145 -3.18 19.59 -30.04
C ASN A 145 -1.89 19.48 -30.86
N GLU A 146 -0.86 18.81 -30.34
CA GLU A 146 0.40 18.55 -31.05
C GLU A 146 0.15 17.74 -32.33
N GLU A 147 -0.64 16.66 -32.26
CA GLU A 147 -1.02 15.85 -33.43
C GLU A 147 -1.82 16.66 -34.46
N ARG A 148 -2.76 17.50 -34.00
CA ARG A 148 -3.52 18.40 -34.86
C ARG A 148 -2.60 19.41 -35.56
N ASP A 149 -1.67 20.00 -34.83
CA ASP A 149 -0.75 21.01 -35.37
C ASP A 149 0.26 20.38 -36.34
N GLU A 150 0.75 19.16 -36.05
CA GLU A 150 1.55 18.38 -36.99
C GLU A 150 0.78 18.05 -38.28
N ALA A 151 -0.48 17.62 -38.17
CA ALA A 151 -1.31 17.33 -39.33
C ALA A 151 -1.54 18.60 -40.18
N LEU A 152 -1.80 19.74 -39.53
CA LEU A 152 -1.91 21.03 -40.22
C LEU A 152 -0.60 21.44 -40.90
N LEU A 153 0.54 21.23 -40.25
CA LEU A 153 1.84 21.53 -40.84
C LEU A 153 2.12 20.64 -42.06
N ARG A 154 1.81 19.34 -41.99
CA ARG A 154 1.93 18.40 -43.12
C ARG A 154 1.01 18.81 -44.27
N ALA A 155 -0.24 19.18 -43.98
CA ALA A 155 -1.20 19.65 -44.98
C ALA A 155 -0.73 20.94 -45.68
N LYS A 156 -0.21 21.91 -44.91
CA LYS A 156 0.36 23.14 -45.48
C LYS A 156 1.57 22.87 -46.37
N LYS A 157 2.51 22.02 -45.95
CA LYS A 157 3.67 21.64 -46.77
C LYS A 157 3.26 21.00 -48.09
N LEU A 158 2.23 20.13 -48.08
CA LEU A 158 1.67 19.54 -49.29
C LEU A 158 1.03 20.61 -50.19
N GLN A 159 0.32 21.56 -49.61
CA GLN A 159 -0.28 22.67 -50.35
C GLN A 159 0.78 23.59 -50.96
N GLU A 160 1.82 23.93 -50.22
CA GLU A 160 2.96 24.72 -50.68
C GLU A 160 3.70 24.00 -51.81
N ALA A 161 3.98 22.70 -51.68
CA ALA A 161 4.58 21.90 -52.75
C ALA A 161 3.69 21.83 -54.01
N THR A 162 2.37 21.90 -53.85
CA THR A 162 1.43 21.97 -54.97
C THR A 162 1.43 23.35 -55.64
N LEU A 163 1.62 24.42 -54.87
CA LEU A 163 1.65 25.82 -55.35
C LEU A 163 3.01 26.23 -55.92
N GLU A 164 4.11 25.66 -55.41
CA GLU A 164 5.48 25.90 -55.86
C GLU A 164 5.79 25.19 -57.19
N TYR A 165 4.84 24.39 -57.71
CA TYR A 165 4.86 23.87 -59.07
C TYR A 165 4.59 25.00 -60.08
N VAL A 166 5.61 25.84 -60.33
CA VAL A 166 5.67 26.77 -61.46
C VAL A 166 5.99 25.96 -62.73
N PRO A 167 5.13 25.92 -63.76
CA PRO A 167 5.43 25.22 -64.99
C PRO A 167 6.40 26.01 -65.86
N PHE A 168 7.71 25.68 -65.91
CA PHE A 168 8.72 25.94 -66.98
C PHE A 168 10.08 25.44 -66.46
N LYS A 169 10.96 24.65 -67.12
CA LYS A 169 11.37 24.43 -68.52
C LYS A 169 11.97 23.00 -68.60
N PRO A 170 11.90 22.27 -69.74
CA PRO A 170 12.10 20.83 -69.74
C PRO A 170 13.57 20.44 -69.59
N LEU A 171 13.88 19.78 -68.48
CA LEU A 171 15.06 18.94 -68.29
C LEU A 171 14.71 17.51 -68.73
N PRO A 172 15.67 16.80 -69.34
CA PRO A 172 15.38 15.54 -70.02
C PRO A 172 15.11 14.43 -68.99
N LYS A 173 13.92 13.85 -69.08
CA LYS A 173 13.58 12.48 -68.69
C LYS A 173 14.19 12.02 -67.35
N GLN A 174 13.63 12.49 -66.24
CA GLN A 174 13.34 11.59 -65.13
C GLN A 174 11.82 11.48 -65.05
N THR A 175 11.38 10.25 -65.20
CA THR A 175 10.00 9.82 -65.31
C THR A 175 9.21 10.37 -64.13
N ILE A 176 8.44 11.42 -64.40
CA ILE A 176 7.20 11.71 -63.68
C ILE A 176 6.53 10.35 -63.55
N SER A 177 6.23 9.93 -62.32
CA SER A 177 5.47 8.72 -62.06
C SER A 177 4.10 8.91 -62.70
N SER A 178 3.98 8.66 -64.01
CA SER A 178 2.73 8.71 -64.75
C SER A 178 1.71 7.92 -63.96
N ASP A 179 0.52 8.47 -63.77
CA ASP A 179 -0.51 7.73 -63.06
C ASP A 179 -0.74 6.38 -63.77
N LEU A 180 -1.03 5.30 -63.01
CA LEU A 180 -1.23 3.98 -63.61
C LEU A 180 -2.36 4.04 -64.66
N GLU A 181 -3.37 4.86 -64.37
CA GLU A 181 -4.47 5.20 -65.28
C GLU A 181 -3.97 5.85 -66.58
N GLU A 182 -3.00 6.76 -66.49
CA GLU A 182 -2.39 7.41 -67.66
C GLU A 182 -1.59 6.42 -68.52
N LEU A 183 -0.84 5.51 -67.88
CA LEU A 183 -0.11 4.45 -68.59
C LEU A 183 -1.05 3.44 -69.27
N LEU A 184 -2.14 3.07 -68.61
CA LEU A 184 -3.16 2.19 -69.18
C LEU A 184 -3.88 2.85 -70.36
N ASN A 185 -4.22 4.13 -70.24
CA ASN A 185 -4.82 4.90 -71.33
C ASN A 185 -3.87 5.00 -72.53
N ARG A 186 -2.57 5.18 -72.29
CA ARG A 186 -1.54 5.17 -73.35
C ARG A 186 -1.41 3.82 -74.05
N VAL A 187 -1.53 2.71 -73.32
CA VAL A 187 -1.58 1.36 -73.92
C VAL A 187 -2.84 1.21 -74.79
N ASN A 188 -3.98 1.68 -74.30
CA ASN A 188 -5.27 1.55 -74.98
C ASN A 188 -5.35 2.41 -76.25
N SER A 189 -4.67 3.56 -76.28
CA SER A 189 -4.62 4.47 -77.43
C SER A 189 -3.37 4.31 -78.30
N ALA A 190 -2.52 3.32 -78.05
CA ALA A 190 -1.27 3.14 -78.78
C ALA A 190 -1.51 2.65 -80.22
N ASP A 191 -0.91 3.35 -81.18
CA ASP A 191 -0.96 3.05 -82.61
C ASP A 191 0.22 2.17 -83.08
N SER A 192 1.14 1.83 -82.18
CA SER A 192 2.32 1.01 -82.45
C SER A 192 2.67 0.06 -81.32
N ALA A 193 3.22 -1.11 -81.68
CA ALA A 193 3.71 -2.10 -80.71
C ALA A 193 4.81 -1.54 -79.79
N LEU A 194 5.66 -0.66 -80.32
CA LEU A 194 6.74 -0.02 -79.58
C LEU A 194 6.20 0.92 -78.48
N ALA A 195 5.12 1.65 -78.72
CA ALA A 195 4.48 2.50 -77.72
C ALA A 195 3.80 1.68 -76.60
N ILE A 196 3.22 0.53 -76.96
CA ILE A 196 2.68 -0.45 -75.99
C ILE A 196 3.81 -1.00 -75.11
N GLU A 197 4.95 -1.38 -75.71
CA GLU A 197 6.10 -1.92 -74.97
C GLU A 197 6.68 -0.90 -73.98
N GLN A 198 6.84 0.35 -74.40
CA GLN A 198 7.33 1.42 -73.51
C GLN A 198 6.38 1.68 -72.34
N SER A 199 5.07 1.72 -72.61
CA SER A 199 4.05 1.92 -71.58
C SER A 199 3.96 0.71 -70.64
N GLY A 200 4.06 -0.52 -71.20
CA GLY A 200 4.11 -1.77 -70.44
C GLY A 200 5.34 -1.87 -69.53
N ALA A 201 6.51 -1.48 -70.02
CA ALA A 201 7.74 -1.44 -69.22
C ALA A 201 7.60 -0.48 -68.02
N ALA A 202 7.00 0.71 -68.22
CA ALA A 202 6.74 1.66 -67.16
C ALA A 202 5.73 1.12 -66.12
N ILE A 203 4.69 0.39 -66.54
CA ILE A 203 3.73 -0.26 -65.63
C ILE A 203 4.43 -1.33 -64.78
N ILE A 204 5.25 -2.18 -65.41
CA ILE A 204 6.01 -3.22 -64.69
C ILE A 204 6.93 -2.60 -63.65
N GLU A 205 7.64 -1.53 -64.02
CA GLU A 205 8.52 -0.81 -63.11
C GLU A 205 7.75 -0.22 -61.92
N GLN A 206 6.55 0.34 -62.15
CA GLN A 206 5.69 0.82 -61.05
C GLN A 206 5.22 -0.29 -60.12
N ILE A 207 4.78 -1.42 -60.66
CA ILE A 207 4.36 -2.59 -59.87
C ILE A 207 5.54 -3.07 -59.02
N GLN A 208 6.73 -3.13 -59.59
CA GLN A 208 7.93 -3.56 -58.89
C GLN A 208 8.30 -2.59 -57.76
N ARG A 209 8.33 -1.27 -58.02
CA ARG A 209 8.56 -0.25 -56.98
C ARG A 209 7.50 -0.28 -55.88
N ALA A 210 6.24 -0.54 -56.21
CA ALA A 210 5.17 -0.65 -55.23
C ALA A 210 5.34 -1.91 -54.35
N ARG A 211 5.75 -3.03 -54.93
CA ARG A 211 6.08 -4.27 -54.19
C ARG A 211 7.28 -4.07 -53.27
N GLU A 212 8.33 -3.43 -53.75
CA GLU A 212 9.54 -3.12 -52.98
C GLU A 212 9.22 -2.20 -51.80
N ARG A 213 8.50 -1.09 -52.05
CA ARG A 213 8.04 -0.20 -50.97
C ARG A 213 7.22 -0.94 -49.92
N ARG A 214 6.27 -1.77 -50.33
CA ARG A 214 5.49 -2.58 -49.38
C ARG A 214 6.38 -3.52 -48.57
N SER A 215 7.36 -4.17 -49.20
CA SER A 215 8.31 -5.03 -48.51
C SER A 215 9.18 -4.26 -47.51
N GLN A 216 9.64 -3.07 -47.89
CA GLN A 216 10.43 -2.19 -47.01
C GLN A 216 9.62 -1.78 -45.79
N ILE A 217 8.40 -1.26 -45.99
CA ILE A 217 7.48 -0.87 -44.90
C ILE A 217 7.28 -2.04 -43.94
N THR A 218 6.92 -3.23 -44.44
CA THR A 218 6.72 -4.39 -43.56
C THR A 218 7.98 -4.80 -42.80
N SER A 219 9.16 -4.68 -43.42
CA SER A 219 10.43 -4.99 -42.74
C SER A 219 10.80 -3.97 -41.66
N GLU A 220 10.54 -2.69 -41.91
CA GLU A 220 10.76 -1.60 -40.96
C GLU A 220 9.77 -1.68 -39.79
N GLU A 221 8.50 -1.95 -40.06
CA GLU A 221 7.47 -2.19 -39.02
C GLU A 221 7.83 -3.39 -38.15
N MET A 222 8.24 -4.51 -38.75
CA MET A 222 8.67 -5.70 -38.01
C MET A 222 9.88 -5.40 -37.12
N LYS A 223 10.84 -4.64 -37.64
CA LYS A 223 12.03 -4.23 -36.88
C LYS A 223 11.66 -3.35 -35.71
N ALA A 224 10.82 -2.33 -35.92
CA ALA A 224 10.36 -1.43 -34.86
C ALA A 224 9.60 -2.17 -33.75
N VAL A 225 8.73 -3.12 -34.11
CA VAL A 225 7.99 -3.95 -33.14
C VAL A 225 8.94 -4.84 -32.31
N ILE A 226 9.97 -5.40 -32.94
CA ILE A 226 10.98 -6.20 -32.22
C ILE A 226 11.77 -5.32 -31.25
N GLU A 227 12.22 -4.15 -31.69
CA GLU A 227 12.95 -3.20 -30.84
C GLU A 227 12.11 -2.73 -29.66
N GLU A 228 10.84 -2.36 -29.89
CA GLU A 228 9.91 -1.97 -28.82
C GLU A 228 9.72 -3.11 -27.80
N ARG A 229 9.47 -4.33 -28.28
CA ARG A 229 9.34 -5.52 -27.42
C ARG A 229 10.59 -5.73 -26.57
N ASP A 230 11.77 -5.68 -27.19
CA ASP A 230 13.02 -5.95 -26.49
C ASP A 230 13.29 -4.87 -25.42
N THR A 231 13.03 -3.59 -25.74
CA THR A 231 13.14 -2.51 -24.74
C THR A 231 12.12 -2.63 -23.60
N ALA A 232 10.91 -3.14 -23.88
CA ALA A 232 9.90 -3.38 -22.86
C ALA A 232 10.30 -4.55 -21.95
N LEU A 233 10.87 -5.61 -22.52
CA LEU A 233 11.37 -6.75 -21.76
C LEU A 233 12.52 -6.34 -20.83
N THR A 234 13.51 -5.58 -21.32
CA THR A 234 14.63 -5.14 -20.47
C THR A 234 14.15 -4.26 -19.30
N ARG A 235 13.18 -3.37 -19.54
CA ARG A 235 12.59 -2.54 -18.47
C ARG A 235 11.88 -3.40 -17.41
N LEU A 236 11.10 -4.40 -17.84
CA LEU A 236 10.41 -5.30 -16.92
C LEU A 236 11.40 -6.17 -16.12
N GLU A 237 12.49 -6.61 -16.74
CA GLU A 237 13.56 -7.34 -16.05
C GLU A 237 14.25 -6.46 -14.99
N GLU A 238 14.52 -5.19 -15.30
CA GLU A 238 15.07 -4.22 -14.36
C GLU A 238 14.11 -3.96 -13.18
N GLU A 239 12.83 -3.71 -13.45
CA GLU A 239 11.79 -3.50 -12.43
C GLU A 239 11.65 -4.73 -11.51
N LEU A 240 11.68 -5.94 -12.07
CA LEU A 240 11.63 -7.17 -11.28
C LEU A 240 12.87 -7.29 -10.36
N GLN A 241 14.05 -6.98 -10.89
CA GLN A 241 15.29 -7.04 -10.12
C GLN A 241 15.32 -5.99 -9.00
N GLU A 242 14.79 -4.80 -9.23
CA GLU A 242 14.66 -3.77 -8.20
C GLU A 242 13.68 -4.18 -7.10
N ALA A 243 12.49 -4.67 -7.47
CA ALA A 243 11.51 -5.20 -6.51
C ALA A 243 12.08 -6.35 -5.67
N GLN A 244 12.85 -7.27 -6.28
CA GLN A 244 13.52 -8.34 -5.55
C GLN A 244 14.53 -7.80 -4.53
N ARG A 245 15.32 -6.79 -4.89
CA ARG A 245 16.27 -6.15 -3.97
C ARG A 245 15.56 -5.45 -2.82
N GLU A 246 14.45 -4.76 -3.08
CA GLU A 246 13.64 -4.12 -2.03
C GLU A 246 13.07 -5.15 -1.06
N ARG A 247 12.53 -6.25 -1.58
CA ARG A 247 12.03 -7.38 -0.78
C ARG A 247 13.14 -7.98 0.10
N ASP A 248 14.34 -8.21 -0.45
CA ASP A 248 15.45 -8.76 0.32
C ASP A 248 15.91 -7.80 1.43
N LYS A 249 15.96 -6.50 1.15
CA LYS A 249 16.24 -5.47 2.18
C LYS A 249 15.17 -5.48 3.28
N ALA A 250 13.89 -5.54 2.91
CA ALA A 250 12.79 -5.58 3.87
C ALA A 250 12.82 -6.86 4.73
N LEU A 251 13.14 -8.01 4.13
CA LEU A 251 13.32 -9.28 4.83
C LEU A 251 14.46 -9.21 5.85
N LEU A 252 15.62 -8.67 5.46
CA LEU A 252 16.76 -8.48 6.37
C LEU A 252 16.39 -7.57 7.53
N HIS A 253 15.74 -6.44 7.25
CA HIS A 253 15.30 -5.51 8.28
C HIS A 253 14.30 -6.17 9.26
N SER A 254 13.34 -6.94 8.73
CA SER A 254 12.40 -7.70 9.54
C SER A 254 13.09 -8.72 10.44
N HIS A 255 14.10 -9.43 9.93
CA HIS A 255 14.88 -10.40 10.71
C HIS A 255 15.66 -9.72 11.83
N THR A 256 16.31 -8.59 11.56
CA THR A 256 17.03 -7.81 12.57
C THR A 256 16.10 -7.34 13.69
N LEU A 257 14.93 -6.80 13.34
CA LEU A 257 13.92 -6.40 14.33
C LEU A 257 13.42 -7.60 15.16
N GLU A 258 13.26 -8.77 14.54
CA GLU A 258 12.86 -10.01 15.22
C GLU A 258 13.91 -10.48 16.23
N GLU A 259 15.20 -10.44 15.86
CA GLU A 259 16.32 -10.75 16.75
C GLU A 259 16.41 -9.79 17.95
N GLU A 260 16.23 -8.49 17.71
CA GLU A 260 16.19 -7.48 18.78
C GLU A 260 15.02 -7.72 19.72
N LEU A 261 13.83 -8.01 19.18
CA LEU A 261 12.64 -8.35 19.98
C LEU A 261 12.85 -9.61 20.80
N GLN A 262 13.47 -10.65 20.23
CA GLN A 262 13.75 -11.89 20.95
C GLN A 262 14.78 -11.68 22.06
N THR A 263 15.79 -10.85 21.82
CA THR A 263 16.80 -10.48 22.82
C THR A 263 16.17 -9.71 23.99
N LEU A 264 15.37 -8.67 23.70
CA LEU A 264 14.67 -7.89 24.73
C LEU A 264 13.68 -8.73 25.53
N ARG A 265 12.92 -9.63 24.88
CA ARG A 265 12.04 -10.59 25.56
C ARG A 265 12.81 -11.52 26.50
N SER A 266 14.00 -11.98 26.09
CA SER A 266 14.85 -12.84 26.92
C SER A 266 15.41 -12.07 28.12
N VAL A 267 15.90 -10.85 27.93
CA VAL A 267 16.40 -9.97 29.02
C VAL A 267 15.28 -9.69 30.05
N LEU A 268 14.06 -9.40 29.58
CA LEU A 268 12.92 -9.16 30.46
C LEU A 268 12.55 -10.41 31.28
N LYS A 269 12.60 -11.60 30.66
CA LYS A 269 12.32 -12.87 31.33
C LYS A 269 13.37 -13.21 32.40
N HIS A 270 14.65 -12.95 32.13
CA HIS A 270 15.71 -13.16 33.12
C HIS A 270 15.66 -12.15 34.28
N GLN A 271 15.25 -10.90 34.02
CA GLN A 271 15.04 -9.92 35.10
C GLN A 271 13.83 -10.26 36.00
N SER A 272 12.83 -11.00 35.51
CA SER A 272 11.73 -11.50 36.34
C SER A 272 12.08 -12.76 37.14
N ASP A 273 13.00 -13.60 36.66
CA ASP A 273 13.41 -14.83 37.34
C ASP A 273 14.47 -14.60 38.44
N GLU A 274 15.29 -13.53 38.35
CA GLU A 274 16.32 -13.18 39.36
C GLU A 274 15.75 -12.47 40.61
N THR A 275 14.46 -12.11 40.64
CA THR A 275 13.80 -11.61 41.85
C THR A 275 13.34 -12.75 42.75
N SER A 276 14.26 -13.26 43.57
CA SER A 276 13.95 -14.17 44.71
C SER A 276 13.03 -13.45 45.74
N PRO A 277 12.06 -14.14 46.38
CA PRO A 277 10.96 -13.48 47.11
C PRO A 277 11.34 -12.91 48.50
N ASP A 278 12.58 -13.04 48.96
CA ASP A 278 13.00 -12.56 50.28
C ASP A 278 13.88 -11.32 50.16
N ILE A 279 13.28 -10.11 50.13
CA ILE A 279 13.76 -8.82 50.71
C ILE A 279 12.79 -7.70 50.28
N PRO A 280 12.09 -7.01 51.21
CA PRO A 280 11.21 -5.90 50.89
C PRO A 280 11.96 -4.56 51.04
N ALA A 281 12.62 -4.05 49.99
CA ALA A 281 13.05 -2.63 49.96
C ALA A 281 13.48 -2.05 48.58
N THR A 282 13.72 -2.84 47.52
CA THR A 282 14.31 -2.31 46.26
C THR A 282 13.39 -2.34 45.03
N SER A 283 12.08 -2.51 45.23
CA SER A 283 11.10 -2.62 44.13
C SER A 283 11.06 -1.41 43.19
N SER A 284 11.30 -0.20 43.68
CA SER A 284 11.25 1.04 42.87
C SER A 284 12.45 1.23 41.94
N GLN A 285 13.58 0.57 42.21
CA GLN A 285 14.80 0.72 41.40
C GLN A 285 14.81 -0.26 40.21
N SER A 286 14.29 -1.48 40.38
CA SER A 286 14.05 -2.42 39.28
C SER A 286 12.86 -2.00 38.41
N GLN A 287 11.80 -1.44 39.01
CA GLN A 287 10.65 -0.94 38.26
C GLN A 287 10.97 0.26 37.35
N SER A 288 11.93 1.13 37.73
CA SER A 288 12.39 2.24 36.88
C SER A 288 13.31 1.80 35.73
N GLN A 289 14.02 0.67 35.85
CA GLN A 289 14.83 0.10 34.75
C GLN A 289 14.02 -0.72 33.75
N ILE A 290 12.90 -1.33 34.17
CA ILE A 290 12.06 -2.19 33.32
C ILE A 290 11.16 -1.36 32.39
N GLN A 291 10.67 -0.19 32.82
CA GLN A 291 9.78 0.66 32.01
C GLN A 291 10.35 1.10 30.64
N PRO A 292 11.60 1.59 30.53
CA PRO A 292 12.17 1.95 29.23
C PRO A 292 12.37 0.72 28.31
N LEU A 293 12.66 -0.46 28.87
CA LEU A 293 12.77 -1.70 28.10
C LEU A 293 11.41 -2.14 27.56
N LEU A 294 10.34 -1.99 28.34
CA LEU A 294 8.97 -2.26 27.89
C LEU A 294 8.54 -1.29 26.78
N HIS A 295 8.84 0.00 26.92
CA HIS A 295 8.56 0.98 25.88
C HIS A 295 9.32 0.68 24.59
N ARG A 296 10.62 0.32 24.68
CA ARG A 296 11.43 -0.09 23.54
C ARG A 296 10.91 -1.35 22.86
N LEU A 297 10.44 -2.33 23.64
CA LEU A 297 9.83 -3.55 23.12
C LEU A 297 8.50 -3.26 22.41
N GLN A 298 7.66 -2.38 22.96
CA GLN A 298 6.42 -1.97 22.33
C GLN A 298 6.67 -1.22 21.01
N GLN A 299 7.65 -0.32 21.00
CA GLN A 299 8.08 0.40 19.79
C GLN A 299 8.57 -0.57 18.71
N LEU A 300 9.54 -1.44 19.01
CA LEU A 300 10.06 -2.42 18.06
C LEU A 300 8.98 -3.41 17.58
N THR A 301 7.99 -3.72 18.43
CA THR A 301 6.85 -4.57 18.02
C THR A 301 5.99 -3.86 16.98
N SER A 302 5.74 -2.55 17.15
CA SER A 302 5.01 -1.75 16.16
C SER A 302 5.79 -1.58 14.84
N GLU A 303 7.11 -1.37 14.93
CA GLU A 303 8.00 -1.27 13.77
C GLU A 303 8.06 -2.60 13.00
N PHE A 304 8.16 -3.73 13.70
CA PHE A 304 8.12 -5.07 13.10
C PHE A 304 6.79 -5.34 12.40
N GLN A 305 5.65 -5.00 13.00
CA GLN A 305 4.33 -5.16 12.37
C GLN A 305 4.17 -4.29 11.11
N SER A 306 4.69 -3.06 11.15
CA SER A 306 4.72 -2.16 9.99
C SER A 306 5.59 -2.74 8.85
N ALA A 307 6.81 -3.18 9.18
CA ALA A 307 7.72 -3.81 8.22
C ALA A 307 7.13 -5.10 7.61
N GLN A 308 6.46 -5.91 8.41
CA GLN A 308 5.76 -7.12 7.95
C GLN A 308 4.62 -6.80 6.99
N THR A 309 3.86 -5.73 7.24
CA THR A 309 2.80 -5.26 6.34
C THR A 309 3.39 -4.79 5.01
N GLN A 310 4.48 -4.02 5.04
CA GLN A 310 5.19 -3.59 3.83
C GLN A 310 5.73 -4.78 3.02
N LEU A 311 6.28 -5.80 3.68
CA LEU A 311 6.73 -7.03 3.02
C LEU A 311 5.58 -7.78 2.35
N CYS A 312 4.39 -7.82 2.97
CA CYS A 312 3.22 -8.46 2.36
C CYS A 312 2.81 -7.73 1.08
N LEU A 313 2.77 -6.39 1.11
CA LEU A 313 2.44 -5.57 -0.06
C LEU A 313 3.47 -5.71 -1.18
N THR A 314 4.76 -5.77 -0.87
CA THR A 314 5.80 -5.99 -1.90
C THR A 314 5.70 -7.38 -2.52
N GLN A 315 5.43 -8.41 -1.72
CA GLN A 315 5.17 -9.77 -2.24
C GLN A 315 3.93 -9.86 -3.12
N GLU A 316 2.88 -9.10 -2.82
CA GLU A 316 1.68 -9.04 -3.66
C GLU A 316 1.97 -8.37 -5.01
N ARG A 317 2.69 -7.23 -5.01
CA ARG A 317 3.14 -6.58 -6.24
C ARG A 317 4.04 -7.48 -7.09
N GLU A 318 4.94 -8.25 -6.46
CA GLU A 318 5.77 -9.25 -7.14
C GLU A 318 4.92 -10.34 -7.80
N ARG A 319 3.89 -10.86 -7.10
CA ARG A 319 2.95 -11.84 -7.67
C ARG A 319 2.22 -11.28 -8.88
N GLU A 320 1.70 -10.05 -8.80
CA GLU A 320 1.02 -9.41 -9.92
C GLU A 320 1.94 -9.21 -11.14
N ALA A 321 3.19 -8.81 -10.91
CA ALA A 321 4.19 -8.67 -11.97
C ALA A 321 4.47 -10.03 -12.63
N ASN A 322 4.67 -11.09 -11.84
CA ASN A 322 4.89 -12.45 -12.35
C ASN A 322 3.69 -12.95 -13.16
N GLU A 323 2.46 -12.66 -12.75
CA GLU A 323 1.28 -13.00 -13.55
C GLU A 323 1.23 -12.25 -14.89
N LYS A 324 1.63 -10.97 -14.92
CA LYS A 324 1.72 -10.19 -16.17
C LYS A 324 2.74 -10.80 -17.12
N VAL A 325 3.92 -11.18 -16.62
CA VAL A 325 4.96 -11.88 -17.40
C VAL A 325 4.40 -13.17 -17.98
N GLN A 326 3.78 -14.04 -17.18
CA GLN A 326 3.20 -15.30 -17.67
C GLN A 326 2.10 -15.07 -18.71
N ARG A 327 1.25 -14.05 -18.56
CA ARG A 327 0.23 -13.70 -19.55
C ARG A 327 0.87 -13.28 -20.87
N LEU A 328 1.93 -12.49 -20.82
CA LEU A 328 2.69 -12.07 -22.00
C LEU A 328 3.40 -13.24 -22.67
N GLU A 329 4.04 -14.12 -21.92
CA GLU A 329 4.66 -15.35 -22.46
C GLU A 329 3.64 -16.23 -23.19
N ARG A 330 2.45 -16.42 -22.61
CA ARG A 330 1.35 -17.15 -23.29
C ARG A 330 0.91 -16.45 -24.56
N LEU A 331 0.80 -15.12 -24.55
CA LEU A 331 0.43 -14.35 -25.74
C LEU A 331 1.49 -14.49 -26.84
N VAL A 332 2.77 -14.36 -26.46
CA VAL A 332 3.91 -14.55 -27.37
C VAL A 332 3.90 -15.96 -27.96
N GLU A 333 3.64 -16.99 -27.15
CA GLU A 333 3.52 -18.38 -27.63
C GLU A 333 2.35 -18.56 -28.61
N VAL A 334 1.19 -17.95 -28.33
CA VAL A 334 0.04 -17.96 -29.24
C VAL A 334 0.37 -17.23 -30.55
N LEU A 335 1.03 -16.08 -30.47
CA LEU A 335 1.44 -15.31 -31.66
C LEU A 335 2.48 -16.08 -32.46
N ARG A 336 3.48 -16.69 -31.81
CA ARG A 336 4.48 -17.54 -32.46
C ARG A 336 3.82 -18.72 -33.18
N LYS A 337 2.80 -19.33 -32.58
CA LYS A 337 2.00 -20.38 -33.25
C LYS A 337 1.22 -19.84 -34.44
N LYS A 338 0.55 -18.68 -34.31
CA LYS A 338 -0.25 -18.07 -35.40
C LYS A 338 0.57 -17.51 -36.56
N VAL A 339 1.81 -17.09 -36.30
CA VAL A 339 2.75 -16.55 -37.31
C VAL A 339 3.61 -17.68 -37.90
N GLY A 340 4.05 -18.64 -37.08
CA GLY A 340 4.88 -19.77 -37.50
C GLY A 340 4.11 -20.90 -38.21
N THR A 341 2.82 -21.05 -37.95
CA THR A 341 1.91 -21.82 -38.82
C THR A 341 1.23 -20.81 -39.72
N GLY A 342 1.49 -20.81 -41.03
CA GLY A 342 1.02 -19.80 -41.99
C GLY A 342 -0.50 -19.71 -42.18
N SER A 343 -1.25 -19.40 -41.13
CA SER A 343 -2.70 -19.20 -41.11
C SER A 343 -3.03 -17.72 -41.30
N VAL A 344 -2.27 -17.01 -42.14
CA VAL A 344 -2.79 -15.84 -42.83
C VAL A 344 -3.66 -16.40 -43.95
N ARG A 345 -4.92 -16.75 -43.63
CA ARG A 345 -5.92 -16.95 -44.68
C ARG A 345 -5.95 -15.65 -45.49
N LYS A 346 -5.37 -15.69 -46.69
CA LYS A 346 -5.64 -14.69 -47.72
C LYS A 346 -7.14 -14.67 -47.90
N VAL A 347 -7.79 -13.61 -47.43
CA VAL A 347 -9.13 -13.27 -47.85
C VAL A 347 -8.97 -12.85 -49.31
N ILE A 348 -9.46 -13.71 -50.21
CA ILE A 348 -9.51 -13.49 -51.65
C ILE A 348 -10.58 -12.45 -51.94
#